data_AF-A0A644VZD1-F1
#
_entry.id   AF-A0A644VZD1-F1
#
_cell.length_a   1.000
_cell.length_b   1.000
_cell.length_c   1.000
_cell.angle_alpha   90.00
_cell.angle_beta   90.00
_cell.angle_gamma   90.00
#
_symmetry.space_group_name_H-M   'P 1'
#
loop_
_entity.id
_entity.type
_entity.pdbx_description
1 polymer ?
#
loop_
_entity_poly.entity_id
_entity_poly.type
_entity_poly.pdbx_seq_one_letter_code
_entity_poly.pdbx_strand_id
1 'polypeptide(L)'
;MATIVAMEDLLTLIIAEQQKRNLSDYQFVDFLNHNSSEHVSRQLWQFTRTGDRQIGQKLLTAIIQAIPELEPNVLMYMKAGKPNE
;
A
#
# COMPACT_ATOMS: atom_id res chain seq x y z
N MET A 1 -4.38 -22.04 4.74
CA MET A 1 -5.26 -21.06 4.07
C MET A 1 -5.28 -19.77 4.91
N ALA A 2 -4.25 -18.92 4.85
CA ALA A 2 -4.13 -17.73 5.73
C ALA A 2 -3.76 -16.43 4.99
N THR A 3 -3.73 -16.43 3.66
CA THR A 3 -3.08 -15.35 2.89
C THR A 3 -4.06 -14.29 2.36
N ILE A 4 -5.35 -14.61 2.25
CA ILE A 4 -6.35 -13.70 1.63
C ILE A 4 -6.78 -12.62 2.64
N VAL A 5 -7.01 -12.99 3.90
CA VAL A 5 -7.52 -12.08 4.94
C VAL A 5 -6.55 -10.94 5.23
N ALA A 6 -5.25 -11.21 5.27
CA ALA A 6 -4.24 -10.20 5.55
C ALA A 6 -4.08 -9.17 4.42
N MET A 7 -4.32 -9.57 3.17
CA MET A 7 -4.19 -8.70 2.00
C MET A 7 -5.37 -7.74 1.88
N GLU A 8 -6.58 -8.23 2.16
CA GLU A 8 -7.78 -7.39 2.24
C GLU A 8 -7.66 -6.37 3.39
N ASP A 9 -7.10 -6.75 4.53
CA ASP A 9 -6.99 -5.87 5.70
C ASP A 9 -6.03 -4.69 5.46
N LEU A 10 -4.79 -4.96 5.00
CA LEU A 10 -3.84 -3.87 4.75
C LEU A 10 -4.29 -2.95 3.60
N LEU A 11 -4.81 -3.52 2.51
CA LEU A 11 -5.30 -2.69 1.39
C LEU A 11 -6.46 -1.79 1.82
N THR A 12 -7.37 -2.31 2.65
CA THR A 12 -8.49 -1.52 3.18
C THR A 12 -7.99 -0.35 4.02
N LEU A 13 -6.98 -0.56 4.87
CA LEU A 13 -6.39 0.51 5.67
C LEU A 13 -5.71 1.58 4.82
N ILE A 14 -4.98 1.18 3.77
CA ILE A 14 -4.34 2.12 2.83
C ILE A 14 -5.41 2.98 2.13
N ILE A 15 -6.49 2.35 1.65
CA ILE A 15 -7.60 3.06 0.99
C ILE A 15 -8.33 3.99 1.97
N ALA A 16 -8.51 3.58 3.23
CA ALA A 16 -9.11 4.41 4.26
C ALA A 16 -8.25 5.66 4.54
N GLU A 17 -6.92 5.52 4.62
CA GLU A 17 -6.00 6.65 4.78
C GLU A 17 -6.02 7.60 3.58
N GLN A 18 -6.10 7.08 2.36
CA GLN A 18 -6.32 7.90 1.17
C GLN A 18 -7.61 8.72 1.27
N GLN A 19 -8.73 8.07 1.66
CA GLN A 19 -10.04 8.72 1.77
C GLN A 19 -10.07 9.78 2.88
N LYS A 20 -9.48 9.48 4.04
CA LYS A 20 -9.32 10.41 5.17
C LYS A 20 -8.58 11.69 4.76
N ARG A 21 -7.64 11.58 3.83
CA ARG A 21 -6.87 12.70 3.27
C ARG A 21 -7.57 13.39 2.08
N ASN A 22 -8.72 12.87 1.65
CA ASN A 22 -9.48 13.33 0.50
C ASN A 22 -8.64 13.38 -0.81
N LEU A 23 -7.80 12.37 -1.01
CA LEU A 23 -6.92 12.26 -2.18
C LEU A 23 -7.56 11.36 -3.25
N SER A 24 -7.62 11.84 -4.49
CA SER A 24 -7.85 10.97 -5.65
C SER A 24 -6.70 9.95 -5.81
N ASP A 25 -6.90 8.89 -6.59
CA ASP A 25 -5.83 7.90 -6.85
C ASP A 25 -4.57 8.55 -7.42
N TYR A 26 -4.74 9.55 -8.27
CA TYR A 26 -3.62 10.31 -8.80
C TYR A 26 -2.87 11.08 -7.70
N GLN A 27 -3.61 11.85 -6.90
CA GLN A 27 -3.01 12.64 -5.81
C GLN A 27 -2.41 11.75 -4.73
N PHE A 28 -2.95 10.55 -4.52
CA PHE A 28 -2.41 9.59 -3.58
C PHE A 28 -1.04 9.08 -4.03
N VAL A 29 -0.91 8.70 -5.31
CA VAL A 29 0.38 8.28 -5.87
C VAL A 29 1.40 9.42 -5.82
N ASP A 30 0.99 10.65 -6.14
CA ASP A 30 1.86 11.81 -6.01
C ASP A 30 2.25 12.04 -4.54
N PHE A 31 1.32 11.90 -3.60
CA PHE A 31 1.60 11.99 -2.17
C PHE A 31 2.63 10.95 -1.73
N LEU A 32 2.51 9.69 -2.15
CA LEU A 32 3.49 8.65 -1.86
C LEU A 32 4.87 9.01 -2.43
N ASN A 33 4.93 9.41 -3.70
CA ASN A 33 6.18 9.77 -4.39
C ASN A 33 6.86 11.01 -3.81
N HIS A 34 6.11 11.96 -3.24
CA HIS A 34 6.68 13.15 -2.59
C HIS A 34 7.21 12.85 -1.18
N ASN A 35 6.69 11.83 -0.51
CA ASN A 35 7.00 11.51 0.88
C ASN A 35 7.78 10.19 1.04
N SER A 36 8.26 9.62 -0.07
CA SER A 36 9.03 8.39 -0.10
C SER A 36 10.21 8.49 -1.06
N SER A 37 11.28 7.75 -0.78
CA SER A 37 12.37 7.49 -1.71
C SER A 37 11.98 6.54 -2.84
N GLU A 38 10.87 5.81 -2.71
CA GLU A 38 10.39 4.87 -3.71
C GLU A 38 9.45 5.54 -4.70
N HIS A 39 9.61 5.19 -5.99
CA HIS A 39 8.71 5.65 -7.03
C HIS A 39 7.60 4.61 -7.28
N VAL A 40 6.37 4.98 -6.93
CA VAL A 40 5.13 4.25 -7.20
C VAL A 40 4.51 4.79 -8.48
N SER A 41 4.29 3.92 -9.46
CA SER A 41 3.56 4.30 -10.68
C SER A 41 2.04 4.25 -10.44
N ARG A 42 1.29 5.05 -11.21
CA ARG A 42 -0.18 5.03 -11.14
C ARG A 42 -0.75 3.66 -11.51
N GLN A 43 -0.16 2.98 -12.48
CA GLN A 43 -0.55 1.63 -12.87
C GLN A 43 -0.33 0.62 -11.73
N LEU A 44 0.79 0.74 -11.00
CA LEU A 44 1.06 -0.12 -9.84
C LEU A 44 -0.04 0.06 -8.79
N TRP A 45 -0.36 1.30 -8.43
CA TRP A 45 -1.45 1.59 -7.50
C TRP A 45 -2.79 1.06 -7.99
N GLN A 46 -3.13 1.32 -9.27
CA GLN A 46 -4.39 0.87 -9.86
C GLN A 46 -4.55 -0.65 -9.79
N PHE A 47 -3.56 -1.42 -10.24
CA PHE A 47 -3.62 -2.89 -10.21
C PHE A 47 -3.66 -3.46 -8.79
N THR A 48 -2.96 -2.83 -7.84
CA THR A 48 -3.05 -3.25 -6.44
C THR A 48 -4.43 -2.93 -5.86
N ARG A 49 -4.99 -1.76 -6.16
CA ARG A 49 -6.31 -1.32 -5.67
C ARG A 49 -7.44 -2.19 -6.19
N THR A 50 -7.39 -2.62 -7.45
CA THR A 50 -8.41 -3.50 -8.06
C THR A 50 -8.26 -4.96 -7.67
N GLY A 51 -7.20 -5.33 -6.95
CA GLY A 51 -6.90 -6.71 -6.58
C GLY A 51 -6.26 -7.54 -7.70
N ASP A 52 -5.96 -6.93 -8.85
CA ASP A 52 -5.27 -7.59 -9.97
C ASP A 52 -3.80 -7.92 -9.64
N ARG A 53 -3.23 -7.25 -8.62
CA ARG A 53 -1.87 -7.49 -8.12
C ARG A 53 -1.82 -7.42 -6.59
N GLN A 54 -0.96 -8.24 -5.99
CA GLN A 54 -0.61 -8.12 -4.57
C GLN A 54 0.11 -6.80 -4.26
N ILE A 55 0.12 -6.40 -2.98
CA ILE A 55 0.87 -5.24 -2.51
C ILE A 55 2.37 -5.60 -2.53
N GLY A 56 3.09 -5.07 -3.52
CA GLY A 56 4.53 -5.33 -3.72
C GLY A 56 5.42 -4.49 -2.81
N GLN A 57 6.70 -4.87 -2.70
CA GLN A 57 7.67 -4.29 -1.77
C GLN A 57 7.81 -2.76 -1.94
N LYS A 58 7.86 -2.25 -3.17
CA LYS A 58 7.95 -0.81 -3.46
C LYS A 58 6.80 -0.03 -2.85
N LEU A 59 5.58 -0.54 -2.99
CA LEU A 59 4.39 0.11 -2.44
C LEU A 59 4.40 0.04 -0.91
N LEU A 60 4.80 -1.09 -0.32
CA LEU A 60 4.95 -1.23 1.14
C LEU A 60 5.96 -0.22 1.71
N THR A 61 7.14 -0.10 1.09
CA THR A 61 8.16 0.86 1.51
C THR A 61 7.67 2.30 1.35
N ALA A 62 6.99 2.62 0.26
CA ALA A 62 6.40 3.95 0.06
C ALA A 62 5.34 4.28 1.11
N ILE A 63 4.51 3.31 1.48
CA ILE A 63 3.48 3.47 2.51
C ILE A 63 4.11 3.71 3.89
N ILE A 64 5.13 2.94 4.30
CA ILE A 64 5.79 3.17 5.60
C ILE A 64 6.37 4.58 5.68
N GLN A 65 7.04 5.03 4.62
CA GLN A 65 7.71 6.33 4.62
C GLN A 65 6.70 7.49 4.58
N ALA A 66 5.64 7.38 3.77
CA ALA A 66 4.63 8.43 3.63
C ALA A 66 3.56 8.42 4.73
N ILE A 67 3.27 7.25 5.32
CA ILE A 67 2.24 7.03 6.32
C ILE A 67 2.79 6.13 7.44
N PRO A 68 3.66 6.66 8.33
CA PRO A 68 4.30 5.87 9.39
C PRO A 68 3.31 5.17 10.33
N GLU A 69 2.10 5.72 10.47
CA GLU A 69 1.00 5.13 11.26
C GLU A 69 0.62 3.71 10.80
N LEU A 70 0.86 3.37 9.52
CA LEU A 70 0.57 2.05 8.95
C LEU A 70 1.75 1.06 9.06
N GLU A 71 2.92 1.47 9.57
CA GLU A 71 4.09 0.61 9.70
C GLU A 71 3.79 -0.72 10.46
N PRO A 72 3.07 -0.73 11.60
CA PRO A 72 2.75 -1.98 12.29
C PRO A 72 1.96 -2.95 11.41
N ASN A 73 0.99 -2.45 10.65
CA ASN A 73 0.13 -3.23 9.75
C ASN A 73 0.93 -3.75 8.55
N VAL A 74 1.83 -2.94 7.99
CA VAL A 74 2.75 -3.38 6.94
C VAL A 74 3.68 -4.49 7.44
N LEU A 75 4.26 -4.35 8.63
CA LEU A 75 5.11 -5.39 9.22
C LEU A 75 4.34 -6.68 9.51
N MET A 76 3.10 -6.58 9.97
CA MET A 76 2.22 -7.75 10.13
C MET A 76 1.93 -8.42 8.79
N TYR A 77 1.62 -7.66 7.75
CA TYR A 77 1.42 -8.15 6.39
C TYR A 77 2.65 -8.90 5.85
N MET A 78 3.85 -8.31 5.99
CA MET A 78 5.11 -8.94 5.55
C MET A 78 5.44 -10.22 6.32
N LYS A 79 5.04 -10.33 7.60
CA LYS A 79 5.19 -11.56 8.39
C LYS A 79 4.19 -12.64 7.99
N ALA A 80 3.00 -12.25 7.54
CA ALA A 80 1.92 -13.15 7.14
C ALA A 80 2.13 -13.77 5.74
N GLY A 81 2.88 -13.11 4.85
CA GLY A 81 3.23 -13.63 3.54
C GLY A 81 4.51 -12.99 3.03
N LYS A 82 5.47 -13.80 2.55
CA LYS A 82 6.68 -13.30 1.88
C LYS A 82 6.23 -12.40 0.70
N PRO A 83 6.54 -11.10 0.69
CA PRO A 83 6.24 -10.25 -0.46
C PRO A 83 6.99 -10.81 -1.67
N ASN A 84 6.26 -11.28 -2.69
CA ASN A 84 6.88 -11.70 -3.94
C ASN A 84 7.16 -10.44 -4.78
N GLU A 85 8.45 -10.19 -5.02
CA GLU A 85 9.10 -9.25 -5.96
C GLU A 85 8.75 -7.76 -5.89
#